data_AF-A0A1X3CQZ5-F1
#
_entry.id   AF-A0A1X3CQZ5-F1
#
_cell.length_a   1.000
_cell.length_b   1.000
_cell.length_c   1.000
_cell.angle_alpha   90.00
_cell.angle_beta   90.00
_cell.angle_gamma   90.00
#
_symmetry.space_group_name_H-M   'P 1'
#
loop_
_entity.id
_entity.type
_entity.pdbx_description
1 polymer ?
#
loop_
_entity_poly.entity_id
_entity_poly.type
_entity_poly.pdbx_seq_one_letter_code
_entity_poly.pdbx_strand_id
1 'polypeptide(L)' 'TGTTTDVEEGQVVTVVVTDSQGNTQTVTTTVKADGSYSVDVPNALPDGNYGVTATVSDKAGNSATAEDKEGNVV' A
#
# COMPACT_ATOMS: atom_id res chain seq x y z
N THR A 1 -0.11 -7.62 2.94
CA THR A 1 0.59 -6.98 4.08
C THR A 1 1.98 -6.60 3.65
N GLY A 2 2.49 -5.45 4.08
CA GLY A 2 3.83 -4.99 3.73
C GLY A 2 4.67 -4.66 4.97
N THR A 3 5.98 -4.61 4.81
CA THR A 3 6.92 -4.21 5.87
C THR A 3 7.73 -3.01 5.40
N THR A 4 7.91 -2.03 6.27
CA THR A 4 8.80 -0.88 6.02
C THR A 4 10.03 -1.02 6.90
N THR A 5 11.21 -0.89 6.31
CA THR A 5 12.46 -0.69 7.06
C THR A 5 12.71 0.80 7.18
N ASP A 6 13.08 1.24 8.40
CA ASP A 6 13.46 2.64 8.70
C ASP A 6 12.31 3.66 8.70
N VAL A 7 11.08 3.21 9.00
CA VAL A 7 9.92 4.10 9.18
C VAL A 7 9.36 3.94 10.59
N GLU A 8 9.19 5.06 11.29
CA GLU A 8 8.66 5.10 12.66
C GLU A 8 7.16 4.74 12.72
N GLU A 9 6.71 4.31 13.90
CA GLU A 9 5.28 4.12 14.17
C GLU A 9 4.48 5.41 13.96
N GLY A 10 3.27 5.28 13.41
CA GLY A 10 2.36 6.40 13.20
C GLY A 10 2.61 7.19 11.92
N GLN A 11 3.61 6.80 11.11
CA GLN A 11 3.82 7.40 9.79
C GLN A 11 2.72 6.96 8.82
N VAL A 12 2.32 7.88 7.94
CA VAL A 12 1.21 7.66 7.01
C VAL A 12 1.72 6.93 5.76
N VAL A 13 1.17 5.74 5.53
CA VAL A 13 1.33 4.97 4.30
C VAL A 13 0.14 5.27 3.40
N THR A 14 0.42 5.68 2.18
CA THR A 14 -0.58 5.86 1.12
C THR A 14 -0.47 4.71 0.14
N VAL A 15 -1.52 3.92 0.03
CA VAL A 15 -1.61 2.80 -0.91
C VAL A 15 -2.55 3.17 -2.03
N VAL A 16 -2.05 3.12 -3.26
CA VAL A 16 -2.82 3.31 -4.49
C VAL A 16 -2.97 1.96 -5.16
N VAL A 17 -4.19 1.51 -5.31
CA VAL A 17 -4.53 0.27 -6.00
C VAL A 17 -5.17 0.61 -7.33
N THR A 18 -4.59 0.15 -8.42
CA THR A 18 -5.10 0.36 -9.78
C THR A 18 -5.60 -0.97 -10.32
N ASP A 19 -6.87 -1.04 -10.72
CA ASP A 19 -7.44 -2.24 -11.34
C ASP A 19 -7.08 -2.36 -12.83
N SER A 20 -7.43 -3.50 -13.42
CA SER A 20 -7.24 -3.79 -14.85
C SER A 20 -8.02 -2.86 -15.79
N GLN A 21 -9.04 -2.18 -15.30
CA GLN A 21 -9.87 -1.24 -16.03
C GLN A 21 -9.37 0.22 -15.90
N GLY A 22 -8.31 0.44 -15.11
CA GLY A 22 -7.73 1.75 -14.82
C GLY A 22 -8.43 2.52 -13.69
N ASN A 23 -9.33 1.89 -12.95
CA ASN A 23 -9.89 2.51 -11.74
C ASN A 23 -8.86 2.46 -10.62
N THR A 24 -8.74 3.57 -9.89
CA THR A 24 -7.81 3.70 -8.79
C THR A 24 -8.54 3.81 -7.45
N GLN A 25 -8.02 3.13 -6.44
CA GLN A 25 -8.44 3.25 -5.06
C GLN A 25 -7.26 3.71 -4.22
N THR A 26 -7.42 4.84 -3.54
CA THR A 26 -6.42 5.34 -2.60
C THR A 26 -6.86 5.02 -1.20
N VAL A 27 -6.02 4.30 -0.47
CA VAL A 27 -6.25 3.91 0.93
C VAL A 27 -5.06 4.37 1.74
N THR A 28 -5.32 4.99 2.89
CA THR A 28 -4.28 5.40 3.81
C THR A 28 -4.29 4.51 5.05
N THR A 29 -3.10 4.17 5.53
CA THR A 29 -2.91 3.45 6.79
C THR A 29 -1.70 4.04 7.52
N THR A 30 -1.46 3.59 8.74
CA THR A 30 -0.29 4.00 9.52
C THR A 30 0.62 2.81 9.79
N VAL A 31 1.93 3.06 9.80
CA VAL A 31 2.92 2.08 10.24
C VAL A 31 2.72 1.78 11.72
N LYS A 32 2.79 0.49 12.10
CA LYS A 32 2.66 0.01 13.48
C LYS A 32 4.01 0.08 14.21
N ALA A 33 3.98 -0.10 15.53
CA ALA A 33 5.17 -0.16 16.40
C ALA A 33 6.28 -1.12 15.94
N ASP A 34 5.93 -2.17 15.21
CA ASP A 34 6.84 -3.18 14.68
C ASP A 34 7.40 -2.86 13.28
N GLY A 35 7.10 -1.68 12.73
CA GLY A 35 7.48 -1.30 11.37
C GLY A 35 6.64 -2.00 10.28
N SER A 36 5.59 -2.74 10.65
CA SER A 36 4.66 -3.34 9.70
C SER A 36 3.51 -2.40 9.40
N TYR A 37 2.91 -2.56 8.22
CA TYR A 37 1.65 -1.90 7.89
C TYR A 37 0.69 -2.88 7.23
N SER A 38 -0.59 -2.68 7.50
CA SER A 38 -1.67 -3.40 6.83
C SER A 38 -2.67 -2.37 6.34
N VAL A 39 -3.09 -2.56 5.10
CA VAL A 39 -4.16 -1.79 4.49
C VAL A 39 -5.26 -2.78 4.13
N ASP A 40 -6.51 -2.44 4.46
CA ASP A 40 -7.68 -3.14 3.95
C ASP A 40 -8.23 -2.31 2.80
N VAL A 41 -8.29 -2.90 1.61
CA VAL A 41 -8.87 -2.25 0.43
C VAL A 41 -10.39 -2.40 0.52
N PRO A 42 -11.15 -1.31 0.71
CA PRO A 42 -12.56 -1.40 1.07
C PRO A 42 -13.46 -1.83 -0.09
N ASN A 43 -13.10 -1.52 -1.36
CA ASN A 43 -13.87 -2.02 -2.49
C ASN A 43 -13.22 -3.27 -3.09
N ALA A 44 -14.07 -4.26 -3.33
CA ALA A 44 -13.75 -5.39 -4.18
C ALA A 44 -13.24 -4.88 -5.53
N LEU A 45 -12.02 -5.27 -5.86
CA LEU A 45 -11.46 -5.07 -7.20
C LEU A 45 -12.06 -6.14 -8.12
N PRO A 46 -12.35 -5.81 -9.38
CA PRO A 46 -12.75 -6.81 -10.36
C PRO A 46 -11.66 -7.88 -10.53
N ASP A 47 -12.06 -9.11 -10.82
CA ASP A 47 -11.13 -10.20 -11.14
C ASP A 47 -10.25 -9.83 -12.34
N GLY A 48 -8.94 -10.02 -12.19
CA GLY A 48 -7.94 -9.65 -13.17
C GLY A 48 -6.69 -9.03 -12.52
N ASN A 49 -5.73 -8.66 -13.36
CA ASN A 49 -4.49 -8.04 -12.87
C ASN A 49 -4.80 -6.68 -12.26
N TYR A 50 -4.33 -6.45 -11.03
CA TYR A 50 -4.29 -5.14 -10.42
C TYR A 50 -2.85 -4.82 -10.02
N GLY A 51 -2.52 -3.53 -10.02
CA GLY A 51 -1.25 -3.01 -9.52
C GLY A 51 -1.47 -2.31 -8.19
N VAL A 52 -0.72 -2.68 -7.17
CA VAL A 52 -0.69 -1.99 -5.89
C VAL A 52 0.61 -1.22 -5.76
N THR A 53 0.51 0.07 -5.44
CA THR A 53 1.66 0.93 -5.13
C THR A 53 1.45 1.51 -3.75
N ALA A 54 2.21 1.04 -2.77
CA ALA A 54 2.25 1.60 -1.44
C ALA A 54 3.44 2.55 -1.31
N THR A 55 3.18 3.80 -0.93
CA THR A 55 4.20 4.81 -0.66
C THR A 55 4.08 5.24 0.79
N VAL A 56 5.18 5.17 1.52
CA VAL A 56 5.29 5.72 2.86
C VAL A 56 6.34 6.82 2.85
N SER A 57 6.10 7.88 3.63
CA SER A 57 7.07 8.93 3.86
C SER A 57 7.25 9.09 5.35
N ASP A 58 8.49 9.06 5.82
CA ASP A 58 8.79 9.32 7.22
C ASP A 58 8.96 10.82 7.51
N LYS A 59 9.11 11.16 8.79
CA LYS A 59 9.33 12.55 9.25
C LYS A 59 10.71 13.10 8.89
N ALA A 60 11.68 12.23 8.61
CA ALA A 60 13.03 12.59 8.19
C ALA A 60 13.11 12.91 6.69
N GLY A 61 12.04 12.63 5.92
CA GLY A 61 11.97 12.85 4.48
C GLY A 61 12.37 11.62 3.64
N ASN A 62 12.59 10.47 4.26
CA ASN A 62 12.78 9.23 3.52
C ASN A 62 11.42 8.72 3.03
N SER A 63 11.39 8.29 1.77
CA SER A 63 10.21 7.66 1.19
C SER A 63 10.54 6.24 0.77
N ALA A 64 9.66 5.31 1.10
CA ALA A 64 9.75 3.93 0.63
C ALA A 64 8.52 3.61 -0.21
N THR A 65 8.77 3.00 -1.37
CA THR A 65 7.73 2.57 -2.29
C THR A 65 7.78 1.06 -2.40
N ALA A 66 6.66 0.40 -2.12
CA ALA A 66 6.46 -1.02 -2.39
C ALA A 66 5.45 -1.14 -3.54
N GLU A 67 5.83 -1.86 -4.58
CA GLU A 67 4.95 -2.21 -5.69
C GLU A 67 4.68 -3.71 -5.63
N ASP A 68 3.40 -4.08 -5.61
CA ASP A 68 2.98 -5.46 -5.80
C ASP A 68 2.20 -5.53 -7.13
N LYS A 69 2.73 -6.30 -8.08
CA LYS A 69 2.17 -6.46 -9.42
C LYS A 69 1.56 -7.86 -9.64
N GLU A 70 1.42 -8.68 -8.60
CA GLU A 70 1.10 -10.11 -8.75
C GLU A 70 -0.13 -10.56 -7.96
N GLY A 71 -1.17 -9.74 -7.97
CA GLY A 71 -2.48 -10.14 -7.50
C GLY A 71 -3.30 -10.90 -8.54
N ASN A 72 -2.92 -12.14 -8.90
CA ASN A 72 -3.83 -13.00 -9.67
C ASN A 72 -4.91 -13.55 -8.73
N VAL A 73 -6.08 -12.92 -8.69
CA VAL A 73 -7.26 -13.51 -8.03
C VAL A 73 -7.84 -14.56 -8.98
N VAL A 74 -7.74 -15.82 -8.59
CA VAL A 74 -8.39 -16.98 -9.24
C VAL A 74 -9.60 -17.39 -8.45
#